data_AF-A0A382W1S6-F1
#
_entry.id   AF-A0A382W1S6-F1
#
_cell.length_a   1.000
_cell.length_b   1.000
_cell.length_c   1.000
_cell.angle_alpha   90.00
_cell.angle_beta   90.00
_cell.angle_gamma   90.00
#
_symmetry.space_group_name_H-M   'P 1'
#
loop_
_entity.id
_entity.type
_entity.pdbx_description
1 polymer ?
#
loop_
_entity_poly.entity_id
_entity_poly.type
_entity_poly.pdbx_seq_one_letter_code
_entity_poly.pdbx_strand_id
1 'polypeptide(L)'
;VATLLSDKATHDYRRMKLIGLWLFILSETFLFGALISTRFYLQGVHRPEHLNQPLGLVISIVLLLSSLMAYRGEMGASIGDTKRFRNNILGTILFGALFLVGVGYEW
;
A
#
# COMPACT_ATOMS: atom_id res chain seq x y z
N VAL A 1 4.90 36.28 -18.50
CA VAL A 1 5.08 36.40 -17.03
C VAL A 1 4.03 35.61 -16.26
N ALA A 2 2.73 35.80 -16.51
CA ALA A 2 1.65 35.05 -15.81
C ALA A 2 1.72 33.51 -15.96
N THR A 3 2.04 33.00 -17.15
CA THR A 3 2.24 31.56 -17.40
C THR A 3 3.44 30.97 -16.65
N LEU A 4 4.54 31.73 -16.50
CA LEU A 4 5.73 31.30 -15.76
C LEU A 4 5.50 31.27 -14.24
N LEU A 5 4.69 32.20 -13.73
CA LEU A 5 4.28 32.22 -12.32
C LEU A 5 3.32 31.07 -11.99
N SER A 6 2.40 30.76 -12.91
CA SER A 6 1.51 29.60 -12.80
C SER A 6 2.28 28.28 -12.75
N ASP A 7 3.30 28.11 -13.61
CA ASP A 7 4.03 26.86 -13.74
C ASP A 7 4.89 26.54 -12.50
N LYS A 8 5.54 27.56 -11.92
CA LYS A 8 6.25 27.44 -10.64
C LYS A 8 5.32 27.03 -9.49
N ALA A 9 4.18 27.70 -9.34
CA ALA A 9 3.21 27.37 -8.31
C ALA A 9 2.66 25.94 -8.47
N THR A 10 2.45 25.48 -9.71
CA THR A 10 2.04 24.09 -9.98
C THR A 10 3.12 23.05 -9.64
N HIS A 11 4.38 23.38 -9.85
CA HIS A 11 5.47 22.49 -9.53
C HIS A 11 5.71 22.40 -8.00
N ASP A 12 5.58 23.52 -7.29
CA ASP A 12 5.77 23.58 -5.85
C ASP A 12 4.66 22.85 -5.07
N TYR A 13 3.39 22.87 -5.53
CA TYR A 13 2.35 22.07 -4.86
C TYR A 13 2.59 20.56 -4.98
N ARG A 14 3.09 20.07 -6.13
CA ARG A 14 3.33 18.63 -6.32
C ARG A 14 4.41 18.15 -5.37
N ARG A 15 5.49 18.93 -5.24
CA ARG A 15 6.56 18.66 -4.28
C ARG A 15 6.05 18.62 -2.86
N MET A 16 5.21 19.58 -2.47
CA MET A 16 4.58 19.57 -1.14
C MET A 16 3.76 18.30 -0.89
N LYS A 17 2.95 17.87 -1.86
CA LYS A 17 2.15 16.62 -1.75
C LYS A 17 3.02 15.37 -1.62
N LEU A 18 4.11 15.29 -2.39
CA LEU A 18 5.04 14.17 -2.31
C LEU A 18 5.78 14.14 -0.96
N ILE A 19 6.26 15.29 -0.48
CA ILE A 19 6.91 15.38 0.84
C ILE A 19 5.93 14.99 1.95
N GLY A 20 4.68 15.46 1.89
CA GLY A 20 3.62 15.05 2.82
C GLY A 20 3.38 13.54 2.81
N LEU A 21 3.32 12.92 1.63
CA LEU A 21 3.18 11.47 1.49
C LEU A 21 4.39 10.71 2.07
N TRP A 22 5.62 11.17 1.80
CA TRP A 22 6.83 10.57 2.35
C TRP A 22 6.87 10.64 3.88
N LEU A 23 6.54 11.81 4.47
CA LEU A 23 6.47 11.98 5.92
C LEU A 23 5.38 11.09 6.55
N PHE A 24 4.24 10.94 5.88
CA PHE A 24 3.18 10.04 6.32
C PHE A 24 3.64 8.57 6.33
N ILE A 25 4.26 8.09 5.24
CA ILE A 25 4.80 6.72 5.16
C ILE A 25 5.89 6.49 6.24
N LEU A 26 6.73 7.50 6.47
CA LEU A 26 7.73 7.46 7.54
C LEU A 26 7.06 7.32 8.92
N SER A 27 5.99 8.08 9.18
CA SER A 27 5.23 7.98 10.43
C SER A 27 4.61 6.59 10.62
N GLU A 28 4.02 6.01 9.58
CA GLU A 28 3.48 4.64 9.62
C GLU A 28 4.59 3.62 9.90
N THR A 29 5.78 3.82 9.34
CA THR A 29 6.94 2.96 9.60
C THR A 29 7.33 2.95 11.09
N PHE A 30 7.30 4.11 11.76
CA PHE A 30 7.52 4.18 13.21
C PHE A 30 6.42 3.48 14.00
N LEU A 31 5.15 3.64 13.62
CA LEU A 31 4.01 2.97 14.24
C LEU A 31 4.16 1.44 14.18
N PHE A 32 4.35 0.88 12.99
CA PHE A 32 4.55 -0.56 12.82
C PHE A 32 5.84 -1.05 13.49
N GLY A 33 6.91 -0.26 13.44
CA GLY A 33 8.16 -0.57 14.14
C GLY A 33 7.97 -0.71 15.65
N ALA A 34 7.19 0.20 16.26
CA ALA A 34 6.85 0.13 17.67
C ALA A 34 6.00 -1.12 17.99
N LEU A 35 4.97 -1.42 17.19
CA LEU A 35 4.13 -2.61 17.38
C LEU A 35 4.93 -3.91 17.29
N ILE A 36 5.81 -4.04 16.29
CA ILE A 36 6.69 -5.20 16.12
C ILE A 36 7.65 -5.31 17.31
N SER A 37 8.25 -4.19 17.74
CA SER A 37 9.13 -4.14 18.92
C SER A 37 8.41 -4.60 20.18
N THR A 38 7.19 -4.10 20.44
CA THR A 38 6.36 -4.52 21.58
C THR A 38 6.07 -6.02 21.55
N ARG A 39 5.76 -6.58 20.37
CA ARG A 39 5.58 -8.03 20.23
C ARG A 39 6.84 -8.75 20.72
N PHE A 40 8.00 -8.48 20.13
CA PHE A 40 9.23 -9.22 20.44
C PHE A 40 9.70 -8.99 21.88
N TYR A 41 9.48 -7.79 22.42
CA TYR A 41 9.78 -7.49 23.82
C TYR A 41 8.94 -8.34 24.78
N LEU A 42 7.64 -8.52 24.51
CA LEU A 42 6.72 -9.25 25.40
C LEU A 42 6.78 -10.78 25.22
N GLN A 43 6.80 -11.26 23.99
CA GLN A 43 6.63 -12.70 23.69
C GLN A 43 7.94 -13.38 23.23
N GLY A 44 9.05 -12.64 23.14
CA GLY A 44 10.32 -13.17 22.65
C GLY A 44 10.20 -13.73 21.23
N VAL A 45 10.93 -14.80 20.93
CA VAL A 45 10.96 -15.45 19.60
C VAL A 45 10.07 -16.70 19.55
N HIS A 46 9.15 -16.86 20.51
CA HIS A 46 8.23 -18.01 20.50
C HIS A 46 7.31 -17.98 19.28
N ARG A 47 7.17 -19.12 18.61
CA ARG A 47 6.29 -19.31 17.46
C ARG A 47 5.05 -20.11 17.89
N PRO A 48 3.83 -19.65 17.61
CA PRO A 48 2.62 -20.43 17.87
C PRO A 48 2.59 -21.70 17.00
N GLU A 49 2.26 -22.84 17.59
CA GLU A 49 2.20 -24.14 16.88
C GLU A 49 1.03 -24.22 15.89
N HIS A 50 -0.03 -23.44 16.10
CA HIS A 50 -1.25 -23.41 15.29
C HIS A 50 -1.20 -22.42 14.11
N LEU A 51 -0.03 -21.84 13.80
CA LEU A 51 0.10 -20.86 12.71
C LEU A 51 0.01 -21.55 11.33
N ASN A 52 -0.97 -21.16 10.50
CA ASN A 52 -1.11 -21.68 9.15
C ASN A 52 -0.19 -20.93 8.17
N GLN A 53 1.07 -21.32 8.16
CA GLN A 53 2.08 -20.70 7.28
C GLN A 53 1.73 -20.76 5.78
N PRO A 54 1.16 -21.85 5.23
CA PRO A 54 0.67 -21.87 3.86
C PRO A 54 -0.39 -20.80 3.57
N LEU A 55 -1.36 -20.61 4.47
CA LEU A 55 -2.39 -19.57 4.30
C LEU A 55 -1.77 -18.17 4.32
N GLY A 56 -0.88 -17.90 5.28
CA GLY A 56 -0.08 -16.67 5.34
C GLY A 56 0.70 -16.37 4.06
N LEU A 57 1.28 -17.40 3.42
CA LEU A 57 1.98 -17.26 2.15
C LEU A 57 1.03 -16.92 1.00
N VAL A 58 -0.12 -17.59 0.93
CA VAL A 58 -1.13 -17.33 -0.12
C VAL A 58 -1.65 -15.90 -0.03
N ILE A 59 -2.03 -15.42 1.16
CA ILE A 59 -2.52 -14.04 1.34
C ILE A 59 -1.43 -13.00 1.03
N SER A 60 -0.16 -13.34 1.27
CA SER A 60 0.98 -12.49 0.89
C SER A 60 1.13 -12.39 -0.63
N ILE A 61 1.01 -13.51 -1.35
CA ILE A 61 1.01 -13.51 -2.82
C ILE A 61 -0.15 -12.66 -3.37
N VAL A 62 -1.34 -12.75 -2.75
CA VAL A 62 -2.50 -11.93 -3.12
C VAL A 62 -2.19 -10.43 -2.99
N LEU A 63 -1.53 -9.98 -1.91
CA LEU A 63 -1.10 -8.59 -1.78
C LEU A 63 -0.07 -8.17 -2.82
N LEU A 64 0.88 -9.04 -3.17
CA LEU A 64 1.86 -8.75 -4.22
C LEU A 64 1.19 -8.59 -5.59
N LEU A 65 0.22 -9.45 -5.92
CA LEU A 65 -0.58 -9.32 -7.14
C LEU A 65 -1.42 -8.04 -7.13
N SER A 66 -1.98 -7.66 -5.97
CA SER A 66 -2.72 -6.40 -5.80
C SER A 66 -1.84 -5.18 -6.10
N SER A 67 -0.59 -5.18 -5.61
CA SER A 67 0.40 -4.14 -5.89
C SER A 67 0.73 -4.04 -7.38
N LEU A 68 0.87 -5.18 -8.08
CA LEU A 68 1.07 -5.19 -9.53
C LEU A 68 -0.13 -4.58 -10.28
N MET A 69 -1.36 -4.86 -9.84
CA MET A 69 -2.54 -4.22 -10.42
C MET A 69 -2.56 -2.71 -10.17
N ALA A 70 -2.18 -2.26 -8.97
CA ALA A 70 -2.14 -0.84 -8.64
C ALA A 70 -1.16 -0.10 -9.57
N TYR A 71 0.03 -0.67 -9.76
CA TYR A 71 1.03 -0.16 -10.71
C TYR A 71 0.51 -0.13 -12.16
N ARG A 72 -0.16 -1.20 -12.61
CA ARG A 72 -0.79 -1.23 -13.95
C ARG A 72 -1.90 -0.20 -14.11
N GLY A 73 -2.60 0.13 -13.03
CA GLY A 73 -3.59 1.19 -12.97
C GLY A 73 -2.94 2.56 -13.16
N GLU A 74 -1.88 2.86 -12.41
CA GLU A 74 -1.09 4.09 -12.56
C GLU A 74 -0.58 4.27 -13.99
N MET A 75 -0.01 3.22 -14.58
CA MET A 75 0.42 3.24 -15.99
C MET A 75 -0.73 3.47 -16.97
N GLY A 76 -1.95 3.02 -16.65
CA GLY A 76 -3.15 3.34 -17.44
C GLY A 76 -3.53 4.82 -17.35
N ALA A 77 -3.42 5.41 -16.15
CA ALA A 77 -3.69 6.83 -15.95
C ALA A 77 -2.67 7.73 -16.66
N SER A 78 -1.39 7.34 -16.69
CA SER A 78 -0.33 8.13 -17.33
C SER A 78 -0.48 8.25 -18.85
N ILE A 79 -1.05 7.23 -19.51
CA ILE A 79 -1.34 7.24 -20.96
C ILE A 79 -2.76 7.71 -21.30
N GLY A 80 -3.55 8.13 -20.31
CA GLY A 80 -4.93 8.60 -20.49
C GLY A 80 -5.98 7.49 -20.70
N ASP A 81 -5.63 6.22 -20.51
CA ASP A 81 -6.57 5.10 -20.61
C ASP A 81 -7.37 4.93 -19.31
N THR A 82 -8.48 5.66 -19.23
CA THR A 82 -9.38 5.64 -18.06
C THR A 82 -10.00 4.27 -17.81
N LYS A 83 -10.24 3.47 -18.86
CA LYS A 83 -10.85 2.14 -18.73
C LYS A 83 -9.86 1.17 -18.07
N ARG A 84 -8.60 1.18 -18.52
CA ARG A 84 -7.52 0.40 -17.92
C ARG A 84 -7.23 0.86 -16.50
N PHE A 85 -7.19 2.16 -16.23
CA PHE A 85 -7.05 2.68 -14.87
C PHE A 85 -8.15 2.13 -13.94
N ARG A 86 -9.43 2.33 -14.31
CA ARG A 86 -10.57 1.92 -13.49
C ARG A 86 -10.57 0.42 -13.22
N ASN A 87 -10.39 -0.41 -14.25
CA ASN A 87 -10.44 -1.86 -14.09
C ASN A 87 -9.30 -2.39 -13.21
N ASN A 88 -8.10 -1.81 -13.31
CA ASN A 88 -6.97 -2.23 -12.48
C ASN A 88 -7.13 -1.80 -11.02
N ILE A 89 -7.57 -0.55 -10.77
CA ILE A 89 -7.81 -0.07 -9.40
C ILE A 89 -8.95 -0.84 -8.72
N LEU A 90 -10.03 -1.16 -9.43
CA LEU A 90 -11.09 -2.03 -8.90
C LEU A 90 -10.56 -3.42 -8.54
N GLY A 91 -9.66 -3.98 -9.36
CA GLY A 91 -8.99 -5.23 -9.05
C GLY A 91 -8.10 -5.15 -7.80
N THR A 92 -7.32 -4.09 -7.63
CA THR A 92 -6.52 -3.84 -6.41
C THR A 92 -7.40 -3.80 -5.16
N ILE A 93 -8.54 -3.10 -5.22
CA ILE A 93 -9.48 -3.03 -4.10
C ILE A 93 -10.06 -4.43 -3.80
N LEU A 94 -10.42 -5.20 -4.83
CA LEU A 94 -10.95 -6.55 -4.67
C LEU A 94 -9.93 -7.49 -4.02
N PHE A 95 -8.67 -7.47 -4.46
CA PHE A 95 -7.61 -8.27 -3.84
C PHE A 95 -7.30 -7.82 -2.41
N GLY A 96 -7.38 -6.52 -2.13
CA GLY A 96 -7.27 -5.98 -0.77
C GLY A 96 -8.41 -6.47 0.14
N ALA A 97 -9.65 -6.50 -0.36
CA ALA A 97 -10.79 -7.05 0.38
C ALA A 97 -10.65 -8.56 0.61
N LEU A 98 -10.19 -9.31 -0.39
CA LEU A 98 -9.90 -10.74 -0.27
C LEU A 98 -8.83 -11.01 0.80
N PHE A 99 -7.78 -10.18 0.86
CA PHE A 99 -6.77 -10.24 1.91
C PHE A 99 -7.39 -10.05 3.31
N LEU A 100 -8.26 -9.05 3.49
CA LEU A 100 -8.93 -8.80 4.78
C LEU A 100 -9.79 -9.98 5.23
N VAL A 101 -10.53 -10.60 4.30
CA VAL A 101 -11.31 -11.82 4.59
C VAL A 101 -10.40 -12.97 4.98
N GLY A 102 -9.28 -13.16 4.28
CA GLY A 102 -8.30 -14.20 4.61
C GLY A 102 -7.70 -14.04 6.00
N VAL A 103 -7.31 -12.81 6.37
CA VAL A 103 -6.80 -12.50 7.72
C VAL A 103 -7.89 -12.69 8.78
N GLY A 104 -9.11 -12.23 8.51
CA GLY A 104 -10.24 -12.37 9.44
C GLY A 104 -10.75 -13.80 9.62
N TYR A 105 -10.45 -14.71 8.69
CA TYR A 105 -10.72 -16.14 8.84
C TYR A 105 -9.68 -16.87 9.70
N GLU A 106 -8.42 -16.41 9.68
CA GLU A 106 -7.34 -17.02 10.48
C GLU A 106 -7.29 -16.50 11.93
N TRP A 107 -7.88 -15.33 12.19
CA TRP A 107 -8.04 -14.74 13.53
C TRP A 107 -9.26 -15.29 14.27
#